data_AF-A0A2R6NQB1-F1
#
_entry.id   AF-A0A2R6NQB1-F1
#
_cell.length_a   1.000
_cell.length_b   1.000
_cell.length_c   1.000
_cell.angle_alpha   90.00
_cell.angle_beta   90.00
_cell.angle_gamma   90.00
#
_symmetry.space_group_name_H-M   'P 1'
#
loop_
_entity.id
_entity.type
_entity.pdbx_description
1 polymer ?
#
loop_
_entity_poly.entity_id
_entity_poly.type
_entity_poly.pdbx_seq_one_letter_code
_entity_poly.pdbx_strand_id
1 'polypeptide(L)'
;MFTFSLLLAAFATQCAFAAPNLVKRCTPSNSTSTPSSTNVTAVTGTLYYYVNAFYASCSQLQLPDTQVLQFALNLEYLESTFYSRGLSQFNETDFENAGFDSSVRERFVQISEHEATHVKLLQSVLGSDAPEPCNYTL
;
A
#
# COMPACT_ATOMS: atom_id res chain seq x y z
N MET A 1 -11.62 -5.10 -17.21
CA MET A 1 -11.69 -4.64 -15.80
C MET A 1 -10.39 -5.04 -15.11
N PHE A 2 -9.26 -4.61 -15.68
CA PHE A 2 -7.90 -5.03 -15.34
C PHE A 2 -7.11 -3.81 -14.85
N THR A 3 -7.40 -3.30 -13.65
CA THR A 3 -6.57 -2.25 -13.03
C THR A 3 -5.97 -2.65 -11.69
N PHE A 4 -6.33 -3.82 -11.14
CA PHE A 4 -5.62 -4.37 -9.98
C PHE A 4 -4.22 -4.93 -10.30
N SER A 5 -3.91 -5.18 -11.59
CA SER A 5 -2.57 -5.66 -12.00
C SER A 5 -1.53 -4.57 -12.23
N LEU A 6 -1.90 -3.28 -12.28
CA LEU A 6 -0.93 -2.24 -12.64
C LEU A 6 -0.27 -1.54 -11.43
N LEU A 7 -0.82 -1.68 -10.23
CA LEU A 7 -0.17 -1.13 -9.02
C LEU A 7 0.77 -2.14 -8.34
N LEU A 8 0.57 -3.44 -8.56
CA LEU A 8 1.50 -4.46 -8.07
C LEU A 8 2.76 -4.62 -8.95
N ALA A 9 2.70 -4.21 -10.23
CA ALA A 9 3.83 -4.30 -11.17
C ALA A 9 4.72 -3.04 -11.22
N ALA A 10 4.32 -1.92 -10.60
CA ALA A 10 5.08 -0.67 -10.66
C ALA A 10 6.16 -0.52 -9.56
N PHE A 11 6.25 -1.45 -8.60
CA PHE A 11 7.24 -1.42 -7.52
C PHE A 11 8.39 -2.44 -7.69
N ALA A 12 8.59 -2.98 -8.89
CA ALA A 12 9.65 -3.98 -9.10
C ALA A 12 11.04 -3.39 -9.43
N THR A 13 11.22 -2.07 -9.51
CA THR A 13 12.52 -1.51 -10.00
C THR A 13 13.14 -0.39 -9.17
N GLN A 14 12.63 -0.05 -7.98
CA GLN A 14 13.38 0.85 -7.08
C GLN A 14 13.69 0.17 -5.76
N CYS A 15 14.92 -0.35 -5.70
CA CYS A 15 15.55 -0.77 -4.46
C CYS A 15 15.93 0.44 -3.62
N ALA A 16 14.95 1.03 -2.93
CA ALA A 16 15.19 2.13 -2.02
C ALA A 16 14.08 2.32 -0.98
N PHE A 17 13.49 1.25 -0.43
CA PHE A 17 12.84 1.32 0.88
C PHE A 17 13.02 -0.03 1.59
N ALA A 18 14.24 -0.30 2.04
CA ALA A 18 14.41 -1.16 3.21
C ALA A 18 13.79 -0.42 4.40
N ALA A 19 12.49 -0.61 4.63
CA ALA A 19 11.83 -0.17 5.84
C ALA A 19 11.79 -1.38 6.78
N PRO A 20 12.75 -1.53 7.72
CA PRO A 20 12.72 -2.58 8.75
C PRO A 20 11.55 -2.43 9.75
N ASN A 21 10.53 -1.62 9.43
CA ASN A 21 9.40 -1.24 10.27
C ASN A 21 8.08 -1.08 9.49
N LEU A 22 7.89 -1.79 8.37
CA LEU A 22 6.60 -1.78 7.64
C LEU A 22 5.46 -2.46 8.41
N VAL A 23 5.77 -3.18 9.50
CA VAL A 23 4.79 -3.67 10.48
C VAL A 23 4.86 -2.82 11.75
N LYS A 24 4.74 -1.49 11.63
CA LYS A 24 4.29 -0.70 12.78
C LYS A 24 2.80 -0.91 12.93
N ARG A 25 2.45 -1.93 13.75
CA ARG A 25 1.13 -2.12 14.33
C ARG A 25 0.58 -0.78 14.77
N CYS A 26 -0.69 -0.48 14.48
CA CYS A 26 -1.28 0.83 14.70
C CYS A 26 -0.94 1.44 16.07
N THR A 27 0.05 2.33 16.01
CA THR A 27 0.51 3.21 17.07
C THR A 27 1.00 4.49 16.37
N PRO A 28 0.50 5.67 16.77
CA PRO A 28 1.01 6.91 16.22
C PRO A 28 2.41 7.10 16.80
N SER A 29 3.45 7.02 15.97
CA SER A 29 4.74 7.56 16.38
C SER A 29 5.57 8.04 15.19
N ASN A 30 5.77 9.36 15.23
CA ASN A 30 6.77 10.15 14.52
C ASN A 30 8.11 9.41 14.45
N SER A 31 8.63 9.19 13.24
CA SER A 31 10.00 8.72 13.04
C SER A 31 10.60 9.45 11.85
N THR A 32 11.38 10.48 12.14
CA THR A 32 12.29 11.12 11.19
C THR A 32 13.43 10.14 10.90
N SER A 33 13.58 9.73 9.65
CA SER A 33 14.83 9.14 9.17
C SER A 33 15.27 9.85 7.90
N THR A 34 16.24 10.74 8.05
CA THR A 34 16.93 11.44 6.97
C THR A 34 18.04 10.52 6.43
N PRO A 35 18.11 10.22 5.12
CA PRO A 35 19.34 9.69 4.54
C PRO A 35 20.27 10.86 4.22
N SER A 36 21.48 10.83 4.78
CA SER A 36 22.56 11.77 4.44
C SER A 36 23.13 11.41 3.07
N SER A 37 23.08 12.34 2.12
CA SER A 37 23.67 12.21 0.78
C SER A 37 25.16 12.55 0.82
N THR A 38 26.03 11.67 0.33
CA THR A 38 27.41 12.02 -0.01
C THR A 38 27.60 12.05 -1.52
N ASN A 39 28.22 13.13 -2.00
CA ASN A 39 28.55 13.37 -3.40
C ASN A 39 29.58 12.35 -3.92
N VAL A 40 29.32 11.72 -5.07
CA VAL A 40 30.26 10.78 -5.72
C VAL A 40 30.73 11.35 -7.04
N THR A 41 32.01 11.74 -7.10
CA THR A 41 32.71 12.09 -8.34
C THR A 41 33.61 10.92 -8.78
N ALA A 42 33.25 10.31 -9.90
CA ALA A 42 33.96 9.42 -10.84
C ALA A 42 35.19 8.60 -10.38
N VAL A 43 35.07 7.26 -10.35
CA VAL A 43 36.13 6.30 -10.76
C VAL A 43 35.48 5.04 -11.37
N THR A 44 35.74 4.78 -12.66
CA THR A 44 35.04 3.81 -13.52
C THR A 44 35.21 2.33 -13.16
N GLY A 45 36.18 1.96 -12.30
CA GLY A 45 36.35 0.58 -11.80
C GLY A 45 35.66 0.34 -10.45
N THR A 46 35.72 1.30 -9.53
CA THR A 46 35.11 1.19 -8.21
C THR A 46 33.59 1.35 -8.29
N LEU A 47 33.09 2.15 -9.23
CA LEU A 47 31.65 2.31 -9.47
C LEU A 47 31.00 0.97 -9.82
N TYR A 48 31.64 0.14 -10.66
CA TYR A 48 31.12 -1.18 -11.08
C TYR A 48 31.03 -2.17 -9.90
N TYR A 49 31.99 -2.12 -8.97
CA TYR A 49 31.94 -2.92 -7.74
C TYR A 49 30.84 -2.43 -6.79
N TYR A 50 30.70 -1.11 -6.59
CA TYR A 50 29.66 -0.55 -5.74
C TYR A 50 28.25 -0.72 -6.32
N VAL A 51 28.04 -0.58 -7.63
CA VAL A 51 26.73 -0.87 -8.24
C VAL A 51 26.40 -2.36 -8.17
N ASN A 52 27.35 -3.27 -8.39
CA ASN A 52 27.08 -4.71 -8.25
C ASN A 52 26.82 -5.11 -6.79
N ALA A 53 27.52 -4.52 -5.82
CA ALA A 53 27.22 -4.74 -4.41
C ALA A 53 25.84 -4.16 -4.01
N PHE A 54 25.41 -3.06 -4.64
CA PHE A 54 24.09 -2.47 -4.46
C PHE A 54 22.98 -3.36 -5.08
N TYR A 55 23.16 -3.87 -6.30
CA TYR A 55 22.23 -4.84 -6.89
C TYR A 55 22.21 -6.18 -6.12
N ALA A 56 23.33 -6.61 -5.55
CA ALA A 56 23.38 -7.75 -4.64
C ALA A 56 22.60 -7.46 -3.35
N SER A 57 22.71 -6.26 -2.77
CA SER A 57 21.94 -5.89 -1.59
C SER A 57 20.42 -5.85 -1.84
N CYS A 58 20.02 -5.55 -3.08
CA CYS A 58 18.63 -5.55 -3.52
C CYS A 58 18.01 -6.94 -3.63
N SER A 59 18.82 -7.93 -4.05
CA SER A 59 18.40 -9.33 -4.20
C SER A 59 18.39 -10.10 -2.88
N GLN A 60 18.79 -9.46 -1.77
CA GLN A 60 18.72 -10.02 -0.42
C GLN A 60 17.53 -9.50 0.40
N LEU A 61 16.76 -8.54 -0.13
CA LEU A 61 15.53 -8.10 0.54
C LEU A 61 14.37 -9.03 0.17
N GLN A 62 14.49 -10.29 0.58
CA GLN A 62 13.43 -11.29 0.43
C GLN A 62 12.39 -11.04 1.52
N LEU A 63 11.43 -10.15 1.26
CA LEU A 63 10.28 -9.98 2.15
C LEU A 63 9.45 -11.26 2.13
N PRO A 64 9.15 -11.87 3.29
CA PRO A 64 8.25 -13.01 3.34
C PRO A 64 6.88 -12.62 2.76
N ASP A 65 6.27 -13.49 1.96
CA ASP A 65 4.95 -13.25 1.36
C ASP A 65 3.91 -12.88 2.44
N THR A 66 4.01 -13.48 3.62
CA THR A 66 3.18 -13.11 4.78
C THR A 66 3.25 -11.63 5.12
N GLN A 67 4.42 -10.99 5.11
CA GLN A 67 4.55 -9.55 5.40
C GLN A 67 3.91 -8.70 4.30
N VAL A 68 4.06 -9.12 3.03
CA VAL A 68 3.42 -8.44 1.89
C VAL A 68 1.90 -8.54 1.99
N LEU A 69 1.37 -9.71 2.32
CA LEU A 69 -0.06 -9.95 2.50
C LEU A 69 -0.63 -9.23 3.73
N GLN A 70 0.11 -9.14 4.84
CA GLN A 70 -0.30 -8.35 6.00
C GLN A 70 -0.34 -6.86 5.68
N PHE A 71 0.63 -6.35 4.90
CA PHE A 71 0.60 -4.97 4.41
C PHE A 71 -0.63 -4.73 3.52
N ALA A 72 -0.90 -5.64 2.58
CA ALA A 72 -2.09 -5.57 1.74
C ALA A 72 -3.37 -5.54 2.59
N LEU A 73 -3.52 -6.43 3.58
CA LEU A 73 -4.72 -6.45 4.43
C LEU A 73 -4.91 -5.14 5.20
N ASN A 74 -3.83 -4.49 5.65
CA ASN A 74 -3.94 -3.18 6.29
C ASN A 74 -4.43 -2.08 5.33
N LEU A 75 -4.04 -2.14 4.05
CA LEU A 75 -4.59 -1.25 3.02
C LEU A 75 -6.07 -1.53 2.79
N GLU A 76 -6.45 -2.79 2.64
CA GLU A 76 -7.85 -3.17 2.41
C GLU A 76 -8.76 -2.73 3.57
N TYR A 77 -8.29 -2.79 4.83
CA TYR A 77 -9.05 -2.25 5.97
C TYR A 77 -9.22 -0.72 5.89
N LEU A 78 -8.17 0.01 5.51
CA LEU A 78 -8.22 1.46 5.35
C LEU A 78 -9.21 1.83 4.23
N GLU A 79 -9.10 1.18 3.08
CA GLU A 79 -9.92 1.46 1.90
C GLU A 79 -11.37 1.06 2.12
N SER A 80 -11.63 -0.12 2.68
CA SER A 80 -12.98 -0.55 3.07
C SER A 80 -13.64 0.46 4.02
N THR A 81 -12.89 0.94 5.03
CA THR A 81 -13.37 1.98 5.95
C THR A 81 -13.62 3.31 5.24
N PHE A 82 -12.72 3.72 4.34
CA PHE A 82 -12.84 4.95 3.58
C PHE A 82 -14.11 4.98 2.72
N TYR A 83 -14.32 3.94 1.90
CA TYR A 83 -15.49 3.87 1.03
C TYR A 83 -16.79 3.72 1.82
N SER A 84 -16.84 2.87 2.85
CA SER A 84 -18.06 2.68 3.64
C SER A 84 -18.46 3.96 4.37
N ARG A 85 -17.49 4.69 4.95
CA ARG A 85 -17.77 5.96 5.63
C ARG A 85 -18.11 7.07 4.65
N GLY A 86 -17.44 7.14 3.50
CA GLY A 86 -17.79 8.10 2.45
C GLY A 86 -19.23 7.93 1.97
N LEU A 87 -19.63 6.68 1.66
CA LEU A 87 -21.00 6.37 1.23
C LEU A 87 -22.07 6.60 2.31
N SER A 88 -21.69 6.57 3.59
CA SER A 88 -22.59 6.94 4.70
C SER A 88 -22.79 8.45 4.85
N GLN A 89 -21.84 9.26 4.37
CA GLN A 89 -21.86 10.71 4.47
C GLN A 89 -22.46 11.36 3.22
N PHE A 90 -22.23 10.77 2.04
CA PHE A 90 -22.64 11.32 0.76
C PHE A 90 -23.69 10.44 0.08
N ASN A 91 -24.90 10.98 -0.05
CA ASN A 91 -26.02 10.33 -0.72
C ASN A 91 -26.00 10.64 -2.24
N GLU A 92 -26.98 10.13 -2.97
CA GLU A 92 -27.08 10.34 -4.42
C GLU A 92 -27.20 11.83 -4.80
N THR A 93 -28.01 12.60 -4.07
CA THR A 93 -28.18 14.04 -4.28
C THR A 93 -26.88 14.82 -4.09
N ASP A 94 -25.99 14.42 -3.19
CA ASP A 94 -24.68 15.06 -3.03
C ASP A 94 -23.82 14.90 -4.29
N PHE A 95 -23.88 13.73 -4.94
CA PHE A 95 -23.18 13.48 -6.20
C PHE A 95 -23.81 14.25 -7.37
N GLU A 96 -25.14 14.29 -7.44
CA GLU A 96 -25.87 15.07 -8.45
C GLU A 96 -25.57 16.57 -8.33
N ASN A 97 -25.57 17.10 -7.09
CA ASN A 97 -25.23 18.50 -6.81
C ASN A 97 -23.78 18.83 -7.18
N ALA A 98 -22.88 17.84 -7.13
CA ALA A 98 -21.50 17.96 -7.60
C ALA A 98 -21.38 17.85 -9.14
N GLY A 99 -22.48 17.64 -9.85
CA GLY A 99 -22.53 17.54 -11.32
C GLY A 99 -22.20 16.16 -11.86
N PHE A 100 -22.23 15.12 -11.03
CA PHE A 100 -22.00 13.73 -11.46
C PHE A 100 -23.31 13.04 -11.86
N ASP A 101 -23.20 12.09 -12.79
CA ASP A 101 -24.27 11.16 -13.12
C ASP A 101 -24.47 10.12 -11.99
N SER A 102 -25.69 9.61 -11.85
CA SER A 102 -26.08 8.58 -10.86
C SER A 102 -25.14 7.37 -10.83
N SER A 103 -24.64 6.93 -12.00
CA SER A 103 -23.72 5.79 -12.12
C SER A 103 -22.37 6.01 -11.43
N VAL A 104 -21.98 7.25 -11.13
CA VAL A 104 -20.74 7.53 -10.41
C VAL A 104 -20.84 7.00 -8.99
N ARG A 105 -21.92 7.31 -8.25
CA ARG A 105 -22.09 6.81 -6.89
C ARG A 105 -22.19 5.29 -6.85
N GLU A 106 -22.84 4.67 -7.82
CA GLU A 106 -22.90 3.20 -7.94
C GLU A 106 -21.50 2.57 -8.07
N ARG A 107 -20.56 3.25 -8.75
CA ARG A 107 -19.16 2.77 -8.81
C ARG A 107 -18.49 2.83 -7.45
N PHE A 108 -18.73 3.86 -6.64
CA PHE A 108 -18.23 3.89 -5.26
C PHE A 108 -18.82 2.75 -4.42
N VAL A 109 -20.09 2.40 -4.61
CA VAL A 109 -20.70 1.22 -3.96
C VAL A 109 -20.01 -0.07 -4.39
N GLN A 110 -19.82 -0.29 -5.69
CA GLN A 110 -19.12 -1.47 -6.20
C GLN A 110 -17.68 -1.58 -5.67
N ILE A 111 -16.94 -0.47 -5.63
CA ILE A 111 -15.59 -0.45 -5.06
C ILE A 111 -15.63 -0.80 -3.57
N SER A 112 -16.55 -0.21 -2.80
CA SER A 112 -16.73 -0.56 -1.38
C SER A 112 -16.97 -2.05 -1.16
N GLU A 113 -17.71 -2.72 -2.05
CA GLU A 113 -17.97 -4.16 -1.99
C GLU A 113 -16.74 -4.99 -2.36
N HIS A 114 -15.94 -4.53 -3.32
CA HIS A 114 -14.66 -5.15 -3.67
C HIS A 114 -13.69 -5.12 -2.50
N GLU A 115 -13.49 -3.96 -1.86
CA GLU A 115 -12.51 -3.86 -0.76
C GLU A 115 -12.95 -4.70 0.44
N ALA A 116 -14.26 -4.77 0.73
CA ALA A 116 -14.79 -5.70 1.74
C ALA A 116 -14.54 -7.18 1.37
N THR A 117 -14.54 -7.51 0.08
CA THR A 117 -14.21 -8.86 -0.41
C THR A 117 -12.72 -9.15 -0.31
N HIS A 118 -11.86 -8.18 -0.62
CA HIS A 118 -10.41 -8.29 -0.46
C HIS A 118 -10.02 -8.51 1.01
N VAL A 119 -10.63 -7.77 1.95
CA VAL A 119 -10.45 -8.00 3.40
C VAL A 119 -10.73 -9.46 3.75
N LYS A 120 -11.89 -10.00 3.36
CA LYS A 120 -12.27 -11.40 3.67
C LYS A 120 -11.30 -12.41 3.06
N LEU A 121 -10.90 -12.18 1.82
CA LEU A 121 -9.94 -13.03 1.12
C LEU A 121 -8.61 -13.05 1.86
N LEU A 122 -8.03 -11.89 2.16
CA LEU A 122 -6.73 -11.79 2.82
C LEU A 122 -6.76 -12.31 4.26
N GLN A 123 -7.85 -12.06 5.01
CA GLN A 123 -8.06 -12.69 6.32
C GLN A 123 -8.07 -14.22 6.21
N SER A 124 -8.75 -14.77 5.20
CA SER A 124 -8.78 -16.23 4.98
C SER A 124 -7.40 -16.80 4.60
N VAL A 125 -6.60 -16.08 3.83
CA VAL A 125 -5.26 -16.51 3.41
C VAL A 125 -4.26 -16.42 4.57
N LEU A 126 -4.31 -15.34 5.35
CA LEU A 126 -3.39 -15.09 6.46
C LEU A 126 -3.73 -15.89 7.72
N GLY A 127 -4.99 -16.25 7.93
CA GLY A 127 -5.42 -16.99 9.11
C GLY A 127 -5.03 -16.27 10.41
N SER A 128 -4.29 -16.94 11.29
CA SER A 128 -3.82 -16.35 12.55
C SER A 128 -2.81 -15.22 12.38
N ASP A 129 -2.19 -15.10 11.20
CA ASP A 129 -1.23 -14.04 10.89
C ASP A 129 -1.93 -12.76 10.39
N ALA A 130 -3.25 -12.75 10.29
CA ALA A 130 -4.02 -11.58 9.87
C ALA A 130 -3.94 -10.48 10.95
N PRO A 131 -3.46 -9.26 10.61
CA PRO A 131 -3.57 -8.13 11.52
C PRO A 131 -5.03 -7.76 11.79
N GLU A 132 -5.26 -7.17 12.95
CA GLU A 132 -6.52 -6.52 13.30
C GLU A 132 -6.62 -5.15 12.62
N PRO A 133 -7.84 -4.72 12.23
CA PRO A 133 -8.06 -3.39 11.66
C PRO A 133 -7.76 -2.29 12.66
N CYS A 134 -7.40 -1.11 12.15
CA CYS A 134 -7.10 0.05 12.97
C CYS A 134 -8.32 0.94 13.16
N ASN A 135 -8.24 1.85 14.16
CA ASN A 135 -9.18 2.96 14.22
C ASN A 135 -8.66 4.10 13.35
N TYR A 136 -9.33 4.33 12.22
CA TYR A 136 -8.98 5.37 11.27
C TYR A 136 -9.71 6.67 11.64
N THR A 137 -8.99 7.79 11.71
CA THR A 137 -9.59 9.13 11.70
C THR A 137 -9.48 9.64 10.27
N LEU A 138 -10.61 9.69 9.57
CA LEU A 138 -10.71 10.10 8.17
C LEU A 138 -11.34 11.49 8.08
#